data_AF-A0A0N5A4N7-F1
#
_entry.id   AF-A0A0N5A4N7-F1
#
_cell.length_a   1.000
_cell.length_b   1.000
_cell.length_c   1.000
_cell.angle_alpha   90.00
_cell.angle_beta   90.00
_cell.angle_gamma   90.00
#
_symmetry.space_group_name_H-M   'P 1'
#
loop_
_entity.id
_entity.type
_entity.pdbx_description
1 polymer ?
#
loop_
_entity_poly.entity_id
_entity_poly.type
_entity_poly.pdbx_seq_one_letter_code
_entity_poly.pdbx_strand_id
1 'polypeptide(L)'
;MSAEPPSTHIDEEGNVLAVKNDGNLGIYQHSSKDIKSGNLDNDSDKQVGVTLFENSFSKGDKIDIGSFRAKEWIDSFEGNQKALVGIQPIGIARKGWYAINARNGQAFDPKSYLSGGVGGGSQISEGVYISNRDLGNFAAGAFARINGYDKVEYMMQTGAFQLSGNNLSKFTKNYNFYMNQARNHTATDGAFQRTYGEDNRSNYFIRLGYDNIRTLESFNTNFKKIFKP
;
A
#
# COMPACT_ATOMS: atom_id res chain seq x y z
N MET A 1 -23.20 -1.95 7.43
CA MET A 1 -23.05 -0.60 6.87
C MET A 1 -21.57 -0.41 6.62
N SER A 2 -21.14 -0.21 5.37
CA SER A 2 -19.74 0.14 5.10
C SER A 2 -19.47 1.45 5.81
N ALA A 3 -18.40 1.53 6.60
CA ALA A 3 -17.94 2.83 7.08
C ALA A 3 -17.66 3.71 5.85
N GLU A 4 -18.03 4.98 5.91
CA GLU A 4 -17.68 5.93 4.86
C GLU A 4 -16.16 6.13 4.86
N PRO A 5 -15.51 6.24 3.68
CA PRO A 5 -14.05 6.41 3.61
C PRO A 5 -13.61 7.65 4.41
N PRO A 6 -12.48 7.59 5.14
CA PRO A 6 -12.11 8.67 6.04
C PRO A 6 -11.11 9.67 5.48
N SER A 7 -11.32 10.95 5.79
CA SER A 7 -10.38 12.03 5.52
C SER A 7 -9.25 12.04 6.56
N THR A 8 -8.10 12.60 6.18
CA THR A 8 -6.93 12.73 7.05
C THR A 8 -6.67 14.20 7.34
N HIS A 9 -6.62 14.58 8.61
CA HIS A 9 -6.36 15.95 9.05
C HIS A 9 -4.98 16.06 9.68
N ILE A 10 -4.15 16.96 9.15
CA ILE A 10 -2.77 17.18 9.58
C ILE A 10 -2.56 18.61 10.08
N ASP A 11 -1.51 18.82 10.88
CA ASP A 11 -0.99 20.16 11.15
C ASP A 11 -0.03 20.66 10.05
N GLU A 12 0.47 21.88 10.23
CA GLU A 12 1.44 22.54 9.33
C GLU A 12 2.75 21.76 9.17
N GLU A 13 3.09 20.88 10.13
CA GLU A 13 4.29 20.04 10.11
C GLU A 13 4.02 18.63 9.55
N GLY A 14 2.78 18.33 9.17
CA GLY A 14 2.36 17.06 8.62
C GLY A 14 2.04 15.98 9.65
N ASN A 15 1.93 16.31 10.94
CA ASN A 15 1.53 15.34 11.95
C ASN A 15 0.01 15.09 11.85
N VAL A 16 -0.40 13.83 11.81
CA VAL A 16 -1.81 13.44 11.69
C VAL A 16 -2.53 13.63 13.02
N LEU A 17 -3.45 14.59 13.05
CA LEU A 17 -4.24 14.99 14.21
C LEU A 17 -5.49 14.13 14.38
N ALA A 18 -6.15 13.83 13.26
CA ALA A 18 -7.40 13.09 13.21
C ALA A 18 -7.59 12.38 11.87
N VAL A 19 -8.34 11.29 11.92
CA VAL A 19 -8.88 10.58 10.75
C VAL A 19 -10.39 10.51 10.95
N LYS A 20 -11.17 11.11 10.07
CA LYS A 20 -12.62 11.30 10.25
C LYS A 20 -13.39 10.52 9.18
N ASN A 21 -14.30 9.64 9.59
CA ASN A 21 -15.16 8.90 8.65
C ASN A 21 -16.25 9.83 8.10
N ASP A 22 -16.00 10.43 6.94
CA ASP A 22 -16.83 11.50 6.37
C ASP A 22 -17.03 11.39 4.85
N GLY A 23 -16.69 10.24 4.27
CA GLY A 23 -16.93 9.95 2.85
C GLY A 23 -15.86 10.49 1.90
N ASN A 24 -14.70 10.90 2.42
CA ASN A 24 -13.68 11.62 1.67
C ASN A 24 -12.30 11.01 1.91
N LEU A 25 -11.45 10.87 0.88
CA LEU A 25 -10.06 10.40 1.04
C LEU A 25 -9.03 11.56 1.03
N GLY A 26 -9.51 12.78 1.18
CA GLY A 26 -8.71 14.00 1.18
C GLY A 26 -7.78 14.10 2.38
N ILE A 27 -6.66 14.78 2.17
CA ILE A 27 -5.71 15.19 3.20
C ILE A 27 -5.82 16.70 3.36
N TYR A 28 -6.14 17.14 4.56
CA TYR A 28 -6.42 18.54 4.89
C TYR A 28 -5.41 19.07 5.90
N GLN A 29 -4.71 20.15 5.55
CA GLN A 29 -3.73 20.80 6.40
C GLN A 29 -4.35 21.96 7.16
N HIS A 30 -4.21 21.95 8.48
CA HIS A 30 -4.82 22.92 9.38
C HIS A 30 -3.77 23.82 10.01
N SER A 31 -4.06 25.11 10.06
CA SER A 31 -3.18 26.08 10.72
C SER A 31 -3.22 25.89 12.24
N SER A 32 -2.19 26.38 12.92
CA SER A 32 -2.18 26.47 14.39
C SER A 32 -3.41 27.16 14.99
N LYS A 33 -4.05 28.09 14.25
CA LYS A 33 -5.28 28.78 14.67
C LYS A 33 -6.51 27.85 14.57
N ASP A 34 -6.66 27.15 13.46
CA ASP A 34 -7.74 26.19 13.22
C ASP A 34 -7.75 25.13 14.31
N ILE A 35 -6.58 24.53 14.58
CA ILE A 35 -6.38 23.49 15.59
C ILE A 35 -6.77 23.98 16.99
N LYS A 36 -6.31 25.17 17.39
CA LYS A 36 -6.65 25.76 18.71
C LYS A 36 -8.15 26.03 18.86
N SER A 37 -8.82 26.37 17.77
CA SER A 37 -10.28 26.57 17.76
C SER A 37 -11.08 25.27 17.64
N GLY A 38 -10.41 24.12 17.44
CA GLY A 38 -11.05 22.84 17.20
C GLY A 38 -11.68 22.71 15.80
N ASN A 39 -11.46 23.68 14.92
CA ASN A 39 -11.93 23.63 13.54
C ASN A 39 -11.00 22.73 12.74
N LEU A 40 -11.48 21.55 12.35
CA LEU A 40 -10.77 20.61 11.48
C LEU A 40 -11.70 20.22 10.32
N ASP A 41 -12.36 21.18 9.70
CA ASP A 41 -13.33 20.91 8.63
C ASP A 41 -12.65 20.63 7.28
N ASN A 42 -13.39 20.03 6.34
CA ASN A 42 -12.90 19.66 5.01
C ASN A 42 -12.90 20.85 4.04
N ASP A 43 -12.34 21.98 4.46
CA ASP A 43 -12.30 23.19 3.63
C ASP A 43 -11.39 22.94 2.41
N SER A 44 -11.89 23.22 1.21
CA SER A 44 -11.18 22.88 -0.04
C SER A 44 -9.84 23.59 -0.21
N ASP A 45 -9.72 24.81 0.33
CA ASP A 45 -8.46 25.58 0.37
C ASP A 45 -7.42 24.98 1.31
N LYS A 46 -7.83 24.12 2.24
CA LYS A 46 -6.95 23.35 3.13
C LYS A 46 -6.56 21.99 2.56
N GLN A 47 -7.16 21.56 1.45
CA GLN A 47 -6.86 20.26 0.86
C GLN A 47 -5.50 20.29 0.16
N VAL A 48 -4.59 19.43 0.62
CA VAL A 48 -3.23 19.30 0.07
C VAL A 48 -3.04 18.05 -0.77
N GLY A 49 -4.00 17.12 -0.75
CA GLY A 49 -4.01 15.95 -1.62
C GLY A 49 -5.01 14.89 -1.19
N VAL A 50 -4.73 13.65 -1.57
CA VAL A 50 -5.56 12.47 -1.26
C VAL A 50 -4.71 11.25 -0.92
N THR A 51 -5.30 10.29 -0.22
CA THR A 51 -4.87 8.89 -0.22
C THR A 51 -5.74 8.07 -1.18
N LEU A 52 -5.25 6.93 -1.67
CA LEU A 52 -6.04 6.03 -2.52
C LEU A 52 -6.78 4.94 -1.73
N PHE A 53 -6.59 4.84 -0.41
CA PHE A 53 -7.27 3.84 0.42
C PHE A 53 -7.59 4.37 1.82
N GLU A 54 -8.69 3.90 2.38
CA GLU A 54 -9.07 4.17 3.77
C GLU A 54 -8.03 3.59 4.74
N ASN A 55 -7.73 4.29 5.84
CA ASN A 55 -6.74 3.83 6.83
C ASN A 55 -5.29 3.67 6.29
N SER A 56 -4.93 4.42 5.25
CA SER A 56 -3.52 4.60 4.92
C SER A 56 -2.76 5.28 6.05
N PHE A 57 -3.39 6.26 6.68
CA PHE A 57 -2.84 7.00 7.81
C PHE A 57 -3.73 6.84 9.05
N SER A 58 -3.11 6.99 10.21
CA SER A 58 -3.73 6.96 11.54
C SER A 58 -3.30 8.18 12.35
N LYS A 59 -4.08 8.55 13.37
CA LYS A 59 -3.68 9.58 14.33
C LYS A 59 -2.30 9.26 14.93
N GLY A 60 -1.39 10.24 14.90
CA GLY A 60 0.00 10.10 15.34
C GLY A 60 0.99 9.75 14.24
N ASP A 61 0.52 9.41 13.03
CA ASP A 61 1.38 9.29 11.85
C ASP A 61 1.93 10.66 11.42
N LYS A 62 2.92 10.67 10.52
CA LYS A 62 3.53 11.88 9.96
C LYS A 62 3.66 11.80 8.45
N ILE A 63 3.15 12.81 7.76
CA ILE A 63 3.17 12.93 6.31
C ILE A 63 4.13 14.05 5.91
N ASP A 64 5.12 13.73 5.09
CA ASP A 64 6.04 14.69 4.52
C ASP A 64 5.42 15.30 3.24
N ILE A 65 4.67 16.39 3.41
CA ILE A 65 3.78 16.97 2.38
C ILE A 65 4.54 17.41 1.13
N GLY A 66 5.77 17.93 1.28
CA GLY A 66 6.59 18.39 0.17
C GLY A 66 7.51 17.33 -0.44
N SER A 67 7.45 16.08 0.02
CA SER A 67 8.42 15.05 -0.36
C SER A 67 7.87 14.03 -1.35
N PHE A 68 8.70 13.66 -2.33
CA PHE A 68 8.47 12.55 -3.25
C PHE A 68 9.25 11.27 -2.89
N ARG A 69 9.68 11.12 -1.63
CA ARG A 69 10.49 9.97 -1.20
C ARG A 69 9.85 8.62 -1.51
N ALA A 70 8.53 8.48 -1.35
CA ALA A 70 7.82 7.26 -1.72
C ALA A 70 7.93 6.96 -3.22
N LYS A 71 7.75 7.98 -4.07
CA LYS A 71 7.96 7.90 -5.52
C LYS A 71 9.40 7.52 -5.87
N GLU A 72 10.39 8.20 -5.30
CA GLU A 72 11.81 7.95 -5.54
C GLU A 72 12.21 6.53 -5.16
N TRP A 73 11.73 6.07 -4.00
CA TRP A 73 11.98 4.72 -3.52
C TRP A 73 11.37 3.66 -4.43
N ILE A 74 10.10 3.81 -4.85
CA ILE A 74 9.46 2.83 -5.73
C ILE A 74 10.09 2.84 -7.13
N ASP A 75 10.49 4.01 -7.65
CA ASP A 75 11.19 4.11 -8.94
C ASP A 75 12.54 3.38 -8.91
N SER A 76 13.31 3.56 -7.83
CA SER A 76 14.57 2.84 -7.60
C SER A 76 14.34 1.34 -7.45
N PHE A 77 13.35 0.94 -6.66
CA PHE A 77 12.96 -0.47 -6.49
C PHE A 77 12.63 -1.11 -7.84
N GLU A 78 11.76 -0.50 -8.64
CA GLU A 78 11.37 -1.02 -9.94
C GLU A 78 12.54 -1.08 -10.94
N GLY A 79 13.41 -0.07 -10.93
CA GLY A 79 14.64 -0.07 -11.73
C GLY A 79 15.53 -1.26 -11.40
N ASN A 80 15.75 -1.52 -10.11
CA ASN A 80 16.53 -2.66 -9.63
C ASN A 80 15.88 -4.01 -10.01
N GLN A 81 14.56 -4.13 -9.88
CA GLN A 81 13.86 -5.37 -10.29
C GLN A 81 13.99 -5.62 -11.79
N LYS A 82 13.83 -4.59 -12.64
CA LYS A 82 13.99 -4.72 -14.10
C LYS A 82 15.41 -5.15 -14.47
N ALA A 83 16.42 -4.57 -13.83
CA ALA A 83 17.81 -4.98 -14.02
C ALA A 83 18.02 -6.46 -13.65
N LEU A 84 17.45 -6.91 -12.53
CA LEU A 84 17.51 -8.30 -12.09
C LEU A 84 16.85 -9.28 -13.06
N VAL A 85 15.73 -8.91 -13.68
CA VAL A 85 15.10 -9.73 -14.73
C VAL A 85 16.07 -9.95 -15.90
N GLY A 86 16.84 -8.92 -16.28
CA GLY A 86 17.81 -9.00 -17.37
C GLY A 86 19.03 -9.89 -17.09
N ILE A 87 19.46 -10.01 -15.83
CA ILE A 87 20.66 -10.78 -15.45
C ILE A 87 20.37 -12.15 -14.83
N GLN A 88 19.16 -12.37 -14.29
CA GLN A 88 18.74 -13.61 -13.65
C GLN A 88 17.37 -14.05 -14.18
N PRO A 89 17.31 -14.75 -15.33
CA PRO A 89 16.04 -15.11 -15.96
C PRO A 89 15.24 -16.12 -15.12
N ILE A 90 15.90 -16.85 -14.22
CA ILE A 90 15.28 -17.90 -13.40
C ILE A 90 14.32 -17.27 -12.37
N GLY A 91 13.01 -17.44 -12.60
CA GLY A 91 11.96 -16.85 -11.79
C GLY A 91 11.96 -17.29 -10.31
N ILE A 92 12.32 -18.55 -10.01
CA ILE A 92 12.34 -19.04 -8.62
C ILE A 92 13.45 -18.38 -7.78
N ALA A 93 14.61 -18.11 -8.38
CA ALA A 93 15.70 -17.41 -7.72
C ALA A 93 15.31 -15.96 -7.39
N ARG A 94 14.59 -15.29 -8.32
CA ARG A 94 14.06 -13.94 -8.12
C ARG A 94 13.01 -13.88 -7.00
N LYS A 95 12.08 -14.84 -6.92
CA LYS A 95 11.12 -14.94 -5.80
C LYS A 95 11.83 -15.10 -4.46
N GLY A 96 12.81 -16.00 -4.38
CA GLY A 96 13.58 -16.23 -3.16
C GLY A 96 14.34 -14.99 -2.72
N TRP A 97 15.00 -14.29 -3.66
CA TRP A 97 15.73 -13.07 -3.37
C TRP A 97 14.80 -11.93 -2.90
N TYR A 98 13.65 -11.74 -3.55
CA TYR A 98 12.64 -10.79 -3.08
C TYR A 98 12.13 -11.12 -1.68
N ALA A 99 11.77 -12.38 -1.40
CA ALA A 99 11.26 -12.82 -0.11
C ALA A 99 12.28 -12.68 1.06
N ILE A 100 13.58 -12.64 0.75
CA ILE A 100 14.62 -12.34 1.73
C ILE A 100 14.70 -10.82 1.95
N ASN A 101 14.73 -10.04 0.87
CA ASN A 101 14.93 -8.59 0.92
C ASN A 101 13.69 -7.79 1.33
N ALA A 102 12.50 -8.38 1.31
CA ALA A 102 11.24 -7.75 1.73
C ALA A 102 10.91 -7.96 3.22
N ARG A 103 11.78 -8.62 3.99
CA ARG A 103 11.59 -8.80 5.44
C ARG A 103 11.85 -7.50 6.20
N ASN A 104 11.36 -7.43 7.43
CA ASN A 104 11.60 -6.27 8.29
C ASN A 104 13.10 -5.95 8.41
N GLY A 105 13.46 -4.69 8.17
CA GLY A 105 14.85 -4.20 8.23
C GLY A 105 15.71 -4.54 7.01
N GLN A 106 15.11 -5.06 5.93
CA GLN A 106 15.83 -5.43 4.70
C GLN A 106 15.51 -4.46 3.56
N ALA A 107 16.34 -4.46 2.51
CA ALA A 107 16.36 -3.42 1.46
C ALA A 107 15.02 -3.08 0.79
N PHE A 108 14.04 -3.99 0.78
CA PHE A 108 12.70 -3.78 0.21
C PHE A 108 11.63 -3.47 1.26
N ASP A 109 12.05 -3.09 2.45
CA ASP A 109 11.18 -2.67 3.54
C ASP A 109 11.21 -1.15 3.72
N PRO A 110 10.36 -0.39 3.00
CA PRO A 110 10.40 1.07 3.02
C PRO A 110 10.22 1.66 4.42
N LYS A 111 9.40 1.02 5.28
CA LYS A 111 9.21 1.43 6.69
C LYS A 111 10.48 1.33 7.56
N SER A 112 11.54 0.67 7.09
CA SER A 112 12.81 0.57 7.83
C SER A 112 13.81 1.68 7.48
N TYR A 113 13.62 2.38 6.36
CA TYR A 113 14.59 3.38 5.88
C TYR A 113 13.98 4.75 5.60
N LEU A 114 12.68 4.82 5.35
CA LEU A 114 11.99 6.08 5.15
C LEU A 114 11.64 6.72 6.50
N SER A 115 11.72 8.04 6.53
CA SER A 115 11.37 8.86 7.70
C SER A 115 9.95 8.54 8.20
N GLY A 116 9.75 8.58 9.51
CA GLY A 116 8.48 8.24 10.17
C GLY A 116 8.22 6.74 10.34
N GLY A 117 9.08 5.86 9.80
CA GLY A 117 8.96 4.42 9.97
C GLY A 117 7.63 3.88 9.43
N VAL A 118 6.92 3.07 10.21
CA VAL A 118 5.58 2.55 9.84
C VAL A 118 4.54 3.66 9.68
N GLY A 119 4.63 4.71 10.50
CA GLY A 119 3.70 5.84 10.52
C GLY A 119 4.14 7.01 9.63
N GLY A 120 5.18 6.83 8.83
CA GLY A 120 5.62 7.84 7.86
C GLY A 120 4.84 7.74 6.54
N GLY A 121 4.74 8.85 5.82
CA GLY A 121 4.26 8.85 4.43
C GLY A 121 4.75 10.04 3.64
N SER A 122 4.64 9.95 2.33
CA SER A 122 5.02 11.01 1.37
C SER A 122 4.32 10.78 0.04
N GLN A 123 4.57 11.65 -0.94
CA GLN A 123 3.93 11.58 -2.25
C GLN A 123 4.46 10.41 -3.10
N ILE A 124 3.55 9.57 -3.61
CA ILE A 124 3.85 8.58 -4.67
C ILE A 124 3.64 9.17 -6.08
N SER A 125 2.83 10.23 -6.16
CA SER A 125 2.73 11.16 -7.29
C SER A 125 2.16 12.49 -6.79
N GLU A 126 2.17 13.52 -7.63
CA GLU A 126 1.67 14.86 -7.27
C GLU A 126 0.26 14.77 -6.66
N GLY A 127 0.12 15.24 -5.42
CA GLY A 127 -1.15 15.26 -4.68
C GLY A 127 -1.67 13.89 -4.22
N VAL A 128 -0.91 12.80 -4.41
CA VAL A 128 -1.28 11.44 -3.96
C VAL A 128 -0.27 10.92 -2.96
N TYR A 129 -0.76 10.69 -1.74
CA TYR A 129 0.05 10.27 -0.60
C TYR A 129 -0.13 8.79 -0.29
N ILE A 130 0.95 8.17 0.16
CA ILE A 130 0.97 6.77 0.59
C ILE A 130 1.77 6.64 1.88
N SER A 131 1.31 5.79 2.80
CA SER A 131 2.11 5.45 3.98
C SER A 131 3.27 4.52 3.59
N ASN A 132 4.37 4.55 4.35
CA ASN A 132 5.50 3.66 4.12
C ASN A 132 5.10 2.18 4.21
N ARG A 133 4.10 1.85 5.04
CA ARG A 133 3.52 0.51 5.12
C ARG A 133 2.84 0.11 3.81
N ASP A 134 1.98 0.97 3.31
CA ASP A 134 1.23 0.71 2.08
C ASP A 134 2.13 0.72 0.84
N LEU A 135 3.22 1.51 0.87
CA LEU A 135 4.27 1.48 -0.14
C LEU A 135 4.94 0.12 -0.26
N GLY A 136 5.12 -0.61 0.84
CA GLY A 136 5.64 -1.98 0.82
C GLY A 136 4.70 -2.95 0.09
N ASN A 137 3.39 -2.84 0.35
CA ASN A 137 2.38 -3.64 -0.36
C ASN A 137 2.29 -3.28 -1.85
N PHE A 138 2.39 -1.99 -2.16
CA PHE A 138 2.50 -1.51 -3.53
C PHE A 138 3.74 -2.10 -4.24
N ALA A 139 4.88 -2.14 -3.56
CA ALA A 139 6.12 -2.73 -4.08
C ALA A 139 5.98 -4.23 -4.40
N ALA A 140 5.24 -4.98 -3.59
CA ALA A 140 4.95 -6.39 -3.87
C ALA A 140 4.15 -6.57 -5.17
N GLY A 141 3.15 -5.72 -5.39
CA GLY A 141 2.43 -5.68 -6.67
C GLY A 141 3.35 -5.34 -7.85
N ALA A 142 4.16 -4.30 -7.71
CA ALA A 142 5.10 -3.87 -8.74
C ALA A 142 6.14 -4.97 -9.07
N PHE A 143 6.62 -5.68 -8.05
CA PHE A 143 7.48 -6.85 -8.21
C PHE A 143 6.82 -7.91 -9.09
N ALA A 144 5.55 -8.26 -8.80
CA ALA A 144 4.84 -9.27 -9.56
C ALA A 144 4.63 -8.88 -11.03
N ARG A 145 4.24 -7.63 -11.29
CA ARG A 145 4.12 -7.07 -12.64
C ARG A 145 5.45 -7.17 -13.40
N ILE A 146 6.54 -6.69 -12.81
CA ILE A 146 7.86 -6.65 -13.46
C ILE A 146 8.40 -8.05 -13.75
N ASN A 147 8.11 -9.00 -12.88
CA ASN A 147 8.57 -10.38 -13.02
C ASN A 147 7.64 -11.27 -13.85
N GLY A 148 6.53 -10.72 -14.36
CA GLY A 148 5.59 -11.43 -15.23
C GLY A 148 4.78 -12.52 -14.52
N TYR A 149 4.52 -12.38 -13.22
CA TYR A 149 3.64 -13.30 -12.51
C TYR A 149 2.17 -12.99 -12.82
N ASP A 150 1.36 -14.03 -12.90
CA ASP A 150 -0.10 -13.89 -12.97
C ASP A 150 -0.62 -13.16 -11.72
N LYS A 151 -1.54 -12.22 -11.92
CA LYS A 151 -2.06 -11.34 -10.85
C LYS A 151 -2.76 -12.16 -9.76
N VAL A 152 -3.66 -13.05 -10.16
CA VAL A 152 -4.47 -13.85 -9.23
C VAL A 152 -3.61 -14.86 -8.50
N GLU A 153 -2.71 -15.54 -9.22
CA GLU A 153 -1.76 -16.48 -8.62
C GLU A 153 -0.85 -15.79 -7.61
N TYR A 154 -0.35 -14.59 -7.92
CA TYR A 154 0.50 -13.84 -7.01
C TYR A 154 -0.27 -13.39 -5.76
N MET A 155 -1.48 -12.84 -5.91
CA MET A 155 -2.33 -12.46 -4.77
C MET A 155 -2.68 -13.67 -3.88
N MET A 156 -2.91 -14.85 -4.48
CA MET A 156 -3.09 -16.09 -3.71
C MET A 156 -1.82 -16.49 -2.95
N GLN A 157 -0.64 -16.34 -3.56
CA GLN A 157 0.63 -16.65 -2.89
C GLN A 157 0.93 -15.72 -1.72
N THR A 158 0.67 -14.41 -1.86
CA THR A 158 0.83 -13.46 -0.75
C THR A 158 -0.14 -13.78 0.38
N GLY A 159 -1.43 -13.96 0.07
CA GLY A 159 -2.44 -14.28 1.09
C GLY A 159 -2.20 -15.64 1.76
N ALA A 160 -1.74 -16.65 1.03
CA ALA A 160 -1.31 -17.92 1.61
C ALA A 160 -0.10 -17.77 2.56
N PHE A 161 0.82 -16.87 2.23
CA PHE A 161 1.94 -16.53 3.11
C PHE A 161 1.48 -15.78 4.36
N GLN A 162 0.55 -14.84 4.24
CA GLN A 162 -0.07 -14.13 5.37
C GLN A 162 -0.80 -15.12 6.31
N LEU A 163 -1.59 -16.06 5.76
CA LEU A 163 -2.26 -17.14 6.51
C LEU A 163 -1.27 -18.08 7.23
N SER A 164 -0.02 -18.16 6.75
CA SER A 164 1.05 -18.89 7.44
C SER A 164 1.60 -18.14 8.66
N GLY A 165 1.13 -16.92 8.92
CA GLY A 165 1.67 -16.01 9.94
C GLY A 165 2.99 -15.40 9.53
N ASN A 166 3.16 -15.10 8.24
CA ASN A 166 4.40 -14.57 7.66
C ASN A 166 5.64 -15.45 7.94
N ASN A 167 5.45 -16.77 8.02
CA ASN A 167 6.51 -17.72 8.34
C ASN A 167 6.89 -18.56 7.13
N LEU A 168 8.06 -18.27 6.55
CA LEU A 168 8.53 -18.94 5.33
C LEU A 168 8.64 -20.46 5.48
N SER A 169 9.13 -20.95 6.62
CA SER A 169 9.27 -22.39 6.87
C SER A 169 7.91 -23.09 6.98
N LYS A 170 6.95 -22.45 7.66
CA LYS A 170 5.59 -22.96 7.80
C LYS A 170 4.89 -22.99 6.45
N PHE A 171 5.03 -21.90 5.67
CA PHE A 171 4.46 -21.76 4.33
C PHE A 171 5.00 -22.82 3.38
N THR A 172 6.33 -22.98 3.27
CA THR A 172 6.92 -23.95 2.32
C THR A 172 6.58 -25.40 2.68
N LYS A 173 6.61 -25.76 3.97
CA LYS A 173 6.24 -27.12 4.43
C LYS A 173 4.78 -27.47 4.18
N ASN A 174 3.89 -26.48 4.22
CA ASN A 174 2.44 -26.68 4.08
C ASN A 174 1.86 -25.89 2.89
N TYR A 175 2.64 -25.77 1.81
CA TYR A 175 2.33 -24.89 0.69
C TYR A 175 0.93 -25.13 0.12
N ASN A 176 0.60 -26.40 -0.20
CA ASN A 176 -0.69 -26.78 -0.76
C ASN A 176 -1.86 -26.47 0.19
N PHE A 177 -1.64 -26.62 1.50
CA PHE A 177 -2.65 -26.31 2.51
C PHE A 177 -2.98 -24.81 2.51
N TYR A 178 -1.97 -23.95 2.60
CA TYR A 178 -2.18 -22.50 2.62
C TYR A 178 -2.71 -21.96 1.28
N MET A 179 -2.24 -22.49 0.16
CA MET A 179 -2.77 -22.11 -1.15
C MET A 179 -4.25 -22.49 -1.30
N ASN A 180 -4.67 -23.65 -0.77
CA ASN A 180 -6.07 -24.04 -0.76
C ASN A 180 -6.90 -23.15 0.18
N GLN A 181 -6.36 -22.77 1.34
CA GLN A 181 -7.04 -21.82 2.23
C GLN A 181 -7.19 -20.44 1.58
N ALA A 182 -6.14 -19.91 0.95
CA ALA A 182 -6.18 -18.65 0.22
C ALA A 182 -7.22 -18.66 -0.92
N ARG A 183 -7.24 -19.74 -1.72
CA ARG A 183 -8.21 -19.91 -2.81
C ARG A 183 -9.66 -19.93 -2.32
N ASN A 184 -9.89 -20.53 -1.15
CA ASN A 184 -11.22 -20.69 -0.55
C ASN A 184 -11.56 -19.55 0.43
N HIS A 185 -10.69 -18.56 0.59
CA HIS A 185 -10.92 -17.45 1.49
C HIS A 185 -12.05 -16.57 0.97
N THR A 186 -13.13 -16.47 1.74
CA THR A 186 -14.24 -15.55 1.50
C THR A 186 -13.90 -14.19 2.11
N ALA A 187 -14.08 -13.11 1.36
CA ALA A 187 -13.90 -11.76 1.87
C ALA A 187 -14.81 -11.54 3.09
N THR A 188 -14.22 -11.07 4.19
CA THR A 188 -14.88 -10.97 5.51
C THR A 188 -15.79 -9.75 5.64
N ASP A 189 -15.68 -8.77 4.75
CA ASP A 189 -16.35 -7.47 4.81
C ASP A 189 -17.47 -7.29 3.78
N GLY A 190 -17.70 -8.29 2.92
CA GLY A 190 -18.63 -8.18 1.81
C GLY A 190 -18.19 -7.18 0.73
N ALA A 191 -16.93 -6.72 0.76
CA ALA A 191 -16.36 -5.98 -0.36
C ALA A 191 -16.37 -6.87 -1.60
N PHE A 192 -16.59 -6.26 -2.77
CA PHE A 192 -16.73 -6.93 -4.07
C PHE A 192 -15.48 -7.71 -4.54
N GLN A 193 -14.52 -8.01 -3.65
CA GLN A 193 -13.15 -8.36 -4.00
C GLN A 193 -12.65 -9.51 -3.13
N ARG A 194 -12.12 -10.55 -3.78
CA ARG A 194 -11.38 -11.60 -3.06
C ARG A 194 -10.04 -11.06 -2.59
N THR A 195 -9.77 -11.19 -1.30
CA THR A 195 -8.47 -10.87 -0.68
C THR A 195 -7.49 -12.04 -0.68
N TYR A 196 -7.99 -13.26 -0.90
CA TYR A 196 -7.21 -14.50 -0.90
C TYR A 196 -6.45 -14.78 0.41
N GLY A 197 -6.94 -14.27 1.55
CA GLY A 197 -6.30 -14.46 2.86
C GLY A 197 -5.39 -13.31 3.30
N GLU A 198 -5.23 -12.28 2.46
CA GLU A 198 -4.68 -10.99 2.86
C GLU A 198 -5.70 -10.15 3.63
N ASP A 199 -5.22 -9.17 4.40
CA ASP A 199 -6.06 -8.07 4.84
C ASP A 199 -6.44 -7.18 3.65
N ASN A 200 -7.61 -6.52 3.73
CA ASN A 200 -8.16 -5.72 2.63
C ASN A 200 -7.19 -4.65 2.12
N ARG A 201 -6.52 -3.94 3.04
CA ARG A 201 -5.58 -2.87 2.70
C ARG A 201 -4.37 -3.43 1.96
N SER A 202 -3.76 -4.49 2.47
CA SER A 202 -2.62 -5.12 1.81
C SER A 202 -2.99 -5.64 0.43
N ASN A 203 -4.13 -6.32 0.29
CA ASN A 203 -4.62 -6.77 -1.01
C ASN A 203 -4.83 -5.60 -1.99
N TYR A 204 -5.43 -4.51 -1.51
CA TYR A 204 -5.70 -3.32 -2.31
C TYR A 204 -4.42 -2.70 -2.87
N PHE A 205 -3.42 -2.44 -2.02
CA PHE A 205 -2.17 -1.84 -2.47
C PHE A 205 -1.33 -2.76 -3.35
N ILE A 206 -1.36 -4.08 -3.13
CA ILE A 206 -0.75 -5.05 -4.04
C ILE A 206 -1.38 -4.93 -5.44
N ARG A 207 -2.70 -4.78 -5.54
CA ARG A 207 -3.37 -4.59 -6.85
C ARG A 207 -2.96 -3.28 -7.50
N LEU A 208 -2.92 -2.17 -6.74
CA LEU A 208 -2.47 -0.88 -7.26
C LEU A 208 -1.03 -0.96 -7.80
N GLY A 209 -0.14 -1.64 -7.07
CA GLY A 209 1.23 -1.88 -7.50
C GLY A 209 1.33 -2.73 -8.76
N TYR A 210 0.51 -3.78 -8.84
CA TYR A 210 0.44 -4.68 -10.00
C TYR A 210 -0.04 -3.95 -11.25
N ASP A 211 -1.02 -3.06 -11.11
CA ASP A 211 -1.56 -2.27 -12.24
C ASP A 211 -0.81 -0.95 -12.46
N ASN A 212 0.22 -0.66 -11.64
CA ASN A 212 1.02 0.56 -11.64
C ASN A 212 0.18 1.86 -11.52
N ILE A 213 -0.77 1.87 -10.59
CA ILE A 213 -1.69 3.00 -10.36
C ILE A 213 -1.12 3.91 -9.27
N ARG A 214 -0.60 5.07 -9.68
CA ARG A 214 0.09 6.01 -8.76
C ARG A 214 -0.59 7.36 -8.66
N THR A 215 -1.37 7.75 -9.66
CA THR A 215 -2.06 9.04 -9.74
C THR A 215 -3.56 8.87 -9.55
N LEU A 216 -4.23 9.93 -9.10
CA LEU A 216 -5.69 9.95 -8.99
C LEU A 216 -6.38 9.74 -10.35
N GLU A 217 -5.82 10.30 -11.42
CA GLU A 217 -6.29 10.08 -12.79
C GLU A 217 -6.22 8.60 -13.19
N SER A 218 -5.08 7.95 -12.96
CA SER A 218 -4.88 6.53 -13.28
C SER A 218 -5.81 5.64 -12.47
N PHE A 219 -6.07 6.02 -11.22
CA PHE A 219 -7.01 5.35 -10.33
C PHE A 219 -8.44 5.43 -10.86
N ASN A 220 -8.93 6.64 -11.13
CA ASN A 220 -10.28 6.87 -11.67
C ASN A 220 -10.49 6.16 -13.01
N THR A 221 -9.47 6.19 -13.87
CA THR A 221 -9.51 5.55 -15.19
C THR A 221 -9.57 4.03 -15.10
N ASN A 222 -8.85 3.43 -14.14
CA ASN A 222 -8.66 1.99 -14.07
C ASN A 222 -9.43 1.31 -12.94
N PHE A 223 -10.18 2.04 -12.10
CA PHE A 223 -10.85 1.51 -10.91
C PHE A 223 -11.54 0.16 -11.11
N LYS A 224 -12.34 0.04 -12.18
CA LYS A 224 -13.08 -1.20 -12.50
C LYS A 224 -12.19 -2.37 -12.91
N LYS A 225 -10.95 -2.13 -13.34
CA LYS A 225 -9.97 -3.14 -13.76
C LYS A 225 -9.11 -3.63 -12.59
N ILE A 226 -8.92 -2.80 -11.55
CA ILE A 226 -8.11 -3.13 -10.37
C ILE A 226 -8.54 -4.45 -9.73
N PHE A 227 -9.85 -4.65 -9.70
CA PHE A 227 -10.49 -5.75 -8.99
C PHE A 227 -10.90 -6.91 -9.90
N LYS A 228 -10.61 -6.81 -11.20
CA LYS A 228 -10.76 -7.96 -12.08
C LYS A 228 -9.72 -9.03 -11.74
N PRO A 229 -10.06 -10.32 -11.90
CA PRO A 229 -9.08 -11.40 -11.95
C PRO A 229 -8.02 -11.08 -13.01
#